data_AF-A0A6P1NPZ0-F1
#
_entry.id   AF-A0A6P1NPZ0-F1
#
_cell.length_a   1.000
_cell.length_b   1.000
_cell.length_c   1.000
_cell.angle_alpha   90.00
_cell.angle_beta   90.00
_cell.angle_gamma   90.00
#
_symmetry.space_group_name_H-M   'P 1'
#
loop_
_entity.id
_entity.type
_entity.pdbx_description
1 polymer ?
#
loop_
_entity_poly.entity_id
_entity_poly.type
_entity_poly.pdbx_seq_one_letter_code
_entity_poly.pdbx_strand_id
1 'polypeptide(L)'
;MECDDFDRRSGDFNGDGKPDLIARDSSGELWLYPNNGAGDWFKRVDLGSGWNIMSSIAAPGDFNNDGKVDLVARDTSGEFWLYPGNGLNEWFKRVDLGAGWNTMSAITAPGDMNSDGRPDVIARDSTGELWLYPNNGTGDWFKRIDLGSGWNPMTAIL
;
A
#
# COMPACT_ATOMS: atom_id res chain seq x y z
N MET A 1 -21.02 17.34 -11.43
CA MET A 1 -19.68 16.76 -11.61
C MET A 1 -18.97 17.04 -10.31
N GLU A 2 -19.10 16.09 -9.38
CA GLU A 2 -18.59 16.20 -8.02
C GLU A 2 -17.12 15.77 -8.06
N CYS A 3 -16.22 16.70 -7.74
CA CYS A 3 -14.93 16.31 -7.16
C CYS A 3 -15.23 15.75 -5.76
N ASP A 4 -14.41 14.80 -5.28
CA ASP A 4 -14.32 14.37 -3.87
C ASP A 4 -14.92 13.01 -3.45
N ASP A 5 -15.03 12.01 -4.34
CA ASP A 5 -15.37 10.63 -3.90
C ASP A 5 -14.20 9.63 -3.93
N PHE A 6 -13.06 9.97 -4.54
CA PHE A 6 -11.89 9.09 -4.56
C PHE A 6 -11.10 9.11 -3.23
N ASP A 7 -11.10 10.25 -2.52
CA ASP A 7 -10.34 10.45 -1.28
C ASP A 7 -11.04 9.88 -0.03
N ARG A 8 -12.35 9.61 -0.08
CA ARG A 8 -13.12 9.20 1.10
C ARG A 8 -12.96 7.74 1.50
N ARG A 9 -12.32 6.90 0.69
CA ARG A 9 -12.08 5.48 1.01
C ARG A 9 -10.65 5.15 1.37
N SER A 10 -9.71 6.08 1.22
CA SER A 10 -8.30 5.83 1.56
C SER A 10 -8.20 5.34 3.01
N GLY A 11 -7.82 4.08 3.18
CA GLY A 11 -7.68 3.45 4.50
C GLY A 11 -8.95 2.86 5.13
N ASP A 12 -10.12 2.90 4.49
CA ASP A 12 -11.32 2.16 4.96
C ASP A 12 -11.25 0.68 4.55
N PHE A 13 -10.70 -0.17 5.43
CA PHE A 13 -10.49 -1.59 5.15
C PHE A 13 -11.73 -2.44 5.42
N ASN A 14 -12.73 -1.90 6.12
CA ASN A 14 -13.92 -2.63 6.57
C ASN A 14 -15.24 -2.17 5.93
N GLY A 15 -15.19 -1.12 5.11
CA GLY A 15 -16.31 -0.62 4.32
C GLY A 15 -17.35 0.18 5.11
N ASP A 16 -17.04 0.65 6.32
CA ASP A 16 -17.96 1.43 7.16
C ASP A 16 -17.92 2.95 6.89
N GLY A 17 -17.11 3.38 5.93
CA GLY A 17 -16.95 4.77 5.54
C GLY A 17 -16.00 5.57 6.44
N LYS A 18 -15.19 4.90 7.28
CA LYS A 18 -14.17 5.55 8.12
C LYS A 18 -12.79 4.95 7.84
N PRO A 19 -11.72 5.76 7.84
CA PRO A 19 -10.37 5.23 7.72
C PRO A 19 -9.99 4.45 8.98
N ASP A 20 -9.42 3.27 8.77
CA ASP A 20 -8.92 2.35 9.78
C ASP A 20 -7.39 2.38 9.88
N LEU A 21 -6.85 1.65 10.86
CA LEU A 21 -5.41 1.42 11.00
C LEU A 21 -5.07 -0.07 10.81
N ILE A 22 -4.09 -0.35 9.95
CA ILE A 22 -3.45 -1.67 9.85
C ILE A 22 -2.10 -1.61 10.57
N ALA A 23 -1.79 -2.62 11.38
CA ALA A 23 -0.48 -2.75 12.00
C ALA A 23 -0.03 -4.20 12.10
N ARG A 24 1.27 -4.43 12.00
CA ARG A 24 1.91 -5.73 12.18
C ARG A 24 2.61 -5.79 13.53
N ASP A 25 2.46 -6.90 14.25
CA ASP A 25 3.19 -7.12 15.50
C ASP A 25 4.53 -7.87 15.30
N SER A 26 5.28 -8.08 16.38
CA SER A 26 6.59 -8.74 16.35
C SER A 26 6.54 -10.23 16.02
N SER A 27 5.39 -10.89 16.20
CA SER A 27 5.17 -12.27 15.76
C SER A 27 4.91 -12.37 14.25
N GLY A 28 4.64 -11.24 13.59
CA GLY A 28 4.24 -11.23 12.19
C GLY A 28 2.74 -11.46 11.99
N GLU A 29 1.92 -11.22 13.01
CA GLU A 29 0.47 -11.13 12.85
C GLU A 29 0.11 -9.75 12.34
N LEU A 30 -0.82 -9.69 11.38
CA LEU A 30 -1.39 -8.43 10.90
C LEU A 30 -2.73 -8.18 11.59
N TRP A 31 -2.91 -6.97 12.08
CA TRP A 31 -4.09 -6.54 12.81
C TRP A 31 -4.75 -5.35 12.12
N LEU A 32 -6.07 -5.41 12.00
CA LEU A 32 -6.91 -4.25 11.73
C LEU A 32 -7.38 -3.64 13.04
N TYR A 33 -7.31 -2.32 13.14
CA TYR A 33 -7.87 -1.51 14.21
C TYR A 33 -8.99 -0.65 13.60
N PRO A 34 -10.25 -1.12 13.64
CA PRO A 34 -11.35 -0.39 13.05
C PRO A 34 -11.61 0.91 13.81
N ASN A 35 -11.73 2.01 13.10
CA ASN A 35 -11.97 3.33 13.71
C ASN A 35 -13.44 3.52 14.08
N ASN A 36 -13.73 3.93 15.31
CA ASN A 36 -15.11 4.17 15.72
C ASN A 36 -15.62 5.59 15.40
N GLY A 37 -14.75 6.47 14.89
CA GLY A 37 -15.07 7.86 14.54
C GLY A 37 -15.14 8.83 15.72
N ALA A 38 -14.87 8.36 16.94
CA ALA A 38 -14.84 9.16 18.17
C ALA A 38 -13.43 9.32 18.76
N GLY A 39 -12.40 9.03 17.97
CA GLY A 39 -11.00 9.06 18.42
C GLY A 39 -10.60 7.82 19.22
N ASP A 40 -11.28 6.70 19.03
CA ASP A 40 -10.99 5.42 19.66
C ASP A 40 -11.25 4.27 18.66
N TRP A 41 -10.87 3.05 19.03
CA TRP A 41 -10.95 1.88 18.17
C TRP A 41 -12.11 0.97 18.59
N PHE A 42 -12.70 0.25 17.62
CA PHE A 42 -13.40 -0.97 17.96
C PHE A 42 -12.41 -2.07 18.36
N LYS A 43 -12.93 -3.24 18.72
CA LYS A 43 -12.10 -4.43 18.94
C LYS A 43 -11.29 -4.70 17.67
N ARG A 44 -9.96 -4.80 17.80
CA ARG A 44 -9.08 -5.16 16.69
C ARG A 44 -9.45 -6.53 16.10
N VAL A 45 -9.27 -6.66 14.80
CA VAL A 45 -9.52 -7.88 14.03
C VAL A 45 -8.19 -8.48 13.60
N ASP A 46 -8.08 -9.80 13.73
CA ASP A 46 -6.93 -10.57 13.26
C ASP A 46 -7.04 -10.77 11.75
N LEU A 47 -6.03 -10.32 11.00
CA LEU A 47 -5.94 -10.46 9.54
C LEU A 47 -4.95 -11.54 9.10
N GLY A 48 -4.41 -12.30 10.05
CA GLY A 48 -3.62 -13.49 9.80
C GLY A 48 -2.11 -13.31 9.96
N SER A 49 -1.46 -14.46 10.07
CA SER A 49 -0.05 -14.62 10.38
C SER A 49 0.85 -14.65 9.13
N GLY A 50 2.17 -14.69 9.35
CA GLY A 50 3.16 -14.87 8.28
C GLY A 50 3.63 -13.57 7.63
N TRP A 51 3.23 -12.41 8.15
CA TRP A 51 3.67 -11.12 7.64
C TRP A 51 5.11 -10.77 8.03
N ASN A 52 5.78 -11.59 8.85
CA ASN A 52 7.19 -11.43 9.20
C ASN A 52 8.14 -11.55 8.00
N ILE A 53 7.71 -12.21 6.92
CA ILE A 53 8.50 -12.28 5.67
C ILE A 53 8.45 -10.98 4.86
N MET A 54 7.56 -10.03 5.22
CA MET A 54 7.41 -8.76 4.52
C MET A 54 8.43 -7.75 5.07
N SER A 55 9.32 -7.24 4.24
CA SER A 55 10.29 -6.22 4.62
C SER A 55 9.74 -4.79 4.52
N SER A 56 8.66 -4.59 3.75
CA SER A 56 7.95 -3.31 3.59
C SER A 56 6.46 -3.57 3.38
N ILE A 57 5.59 -2.72 3.93
CA ILE A 57 4.13 -2.76 3.76
C ILE A 57 3.65 -1.32 3.58
N ALA A 58 2.78 -1.07 2.59
CA ALA A 58 2.14 0.23 2.35
C ALA A 58 0.67 0.04 1.98
N ALA A 59 -0.15 1.06 2.26
CA ALA A 59 -1.59 1.08 2.00
C ALA A 59 -1.90 2.16 0.95
N PRO A 60 -1.88 1.81 -0.35
CA PRO A 60 -2.10 2.77 -1.44
C PRO A 60 -3.53 3.31 -1.54
N GLY A 61 -4.52 2.65 -0.90
CA GLY A 61 -5.93 2.84 -1.25
C GLY A 61 -6.39 1.74 -2.21
N ASP A 62 -7.29 2.07 -3.13
CA ASP A 62 -7.84 1.15 -4.13
C ASP A 62 -6.89 0.95 -5.31
N PHE A 63 -5.96 0.00 -5.17
CA PHE A 63 -4.87 -0.22 -6.11
C PHE A 63 -5.34 -1.00 -7.34
N ASN A 64 -6.29 -1.91 -7.20
CA ASN A 64 -6.83 -2.69 -8.33
C ASN A 64 -8.11 -2.09 -8.95
N ASN A 65 -8.57 -0.93 -8.46
CA ASN A 65 -9.77 -0.23 -8.92
C ASN A 65 -11.05 -1.07 -8.77
N ASP A 66 -11.15 -1.87 -7.71
CA ASP A 66 -12.33 -2.68 -7.37
C ASP A 66 -13.27 -2.00 -6.35
N GLY A 67 -12.90 -0.79 -5.91
CA GLY A 67 -13.64 0.05 -4.97
C GLY A 67 -13.28 -0.19 -3.51
N LYS A 68 -12.27 -1.02 -3.19
CA LYS A 68 -11.87 -1.37 -1.82
C LYS A 68 -10.41 -1.05 -1.59
N VAL A 69 -10.03 -0.91 -0.33
CA VAL A 69 -8.64 -0.61 0.03
C VAL A 69 -7.77 -1.86 -0.01
N ASP A 70 -6.60 -1.71 -0.63
CA ASP A 70 -5.61 -2.75 -0.80
C ASP A 70 -4.34 -2.47 0.04
N LEU A 71 -3.50 -3.50 0.17
CA LEU A 71 -2.11 -3.33 0.59
C LEU A 71 -1.16 -3.74 -0.53
N VAL A 72 0.01 -3.10 -0.56
CA VAL A 72 1.17 -3.61 -1.27
C VAL A 72 2.28 -3.92 -0.28
N ALA A 73 3.02 -4.99 -0.52
CA ALA A 73 4.11 -5.39 0.35
C ALA A 73 5.26 -6.02 -0.42
N ARG A 74 6.48 -5.73 0.05
CA ARG A 74 7.70 -6.37 -0.45
C ARG A 74 8.12 -7.44 0.53
N ASP A 75 8.40 -8.65 0.06
CA ASP A 75 8.99 -9.67 0.89
C ASP A 75 10.52 -9.52 1.07
N THR A 76 11.14 -10.39 1.86
CA THR A 76 12.59 -10.38 2.11
C THR A 76 13.41 -10.85 0.91
N SER A 77 12.82 -11.57 -0.04
CA SER A 77 13.48 -11.93 -1.32
C SER A 77 13.45 -10.79 -2.33
N GLY A 78 12.61 -9.77 -2.11
CA GLY A 78 12.43 -8.65 -3.05
C GLY A 78 11.35 -8.90 -4.09
N GLU A 79 10.47 -9.86 -3.87
CA GLU A 79 9.20 -9.97 -4.60
C GLU A 79 8.23 -8.93 -4.05
N PHE A 80 7.44 -8.33 -4.92
CA PHE A 80 6.42 -7.36 -4.56
C PHE A 80 5.04 -7.92 -4.81
N TRP A 81 4.15 -7.69 -3.85
CA TRP A 81 2.86 -8.35 -3.79
C TRP A 81 1.76 -7.31 -3.59
N LEU A 82 0.65 -7.49 -4.30
CA LEU A 82 -0.63 -6.86 -3.99
C LEU A 82 -1.45 -7.80 -3.11
N TYR A 83 -2.04 -7.27 -2.06
CA TYR A 83 -3.04 -7.91 -1.22
C TYR A 83 -4.36 -7.19 -1.41
N PRO A 84 -5.23 -7.70 -2.31
CA PRO A 84 -6.48 -7.02 -2.58
C PRO A 84 -7.43 -7.13 -1.40
N GLY A 85 -8.01 -6.03 -0.94
CA GLY A 85 -8.99 -6.04 0.14
C GLY A 85 -10.34 -6.57 -0.30
N ASN A 86 -11.09 -7.20 0.60
CA ASN A 86 -12.49 -7.56 0.34
C ASN A 86 -13.50 -6.52 0.88
N GLY A 87 -13.03 -5.51 1.62
CA GLY A 87 -13.85 -4.50 2.27
C GLY A 87 -14.67 -5.03 3.45
N LEU A 88 -14.30 -6.20 3.99
CA LEU A 88 -15.00 -6.93 5.05
C LEU A 88 -14.00 -7.57 6.02
N ASN A 89 -12.87 -6.89 6.29
CA ASN A 89 -11.78 -7.36 7.16
C ASN A 89 -11.04 -8.61 6.69
N GLU A 90 -10.97 -8.87 5.38
CA GLU A 90 -10.12 -9.95 4.84
C GLU A 90 -9.45 -9.54 3.52
N TRP A 91 -8.54 -10.39 3.06
CA TRP A 91 -7.85 -10.25 1.79
C TRP A 91 -8.39 -11.27 0.77
N PHE A 92 -8.49 -10.86 -0.48
CA PHE A 92 -8.52 -11.80 -1.58
C PHE A 92 -7.16 -12.47 -1.78
N LYS A 93 -7.08 -13.38 -2.76
CA LYS A 93 -5.82 -13.99 -3.14
C LYS A 93 -4.83 -12.91 -3.57
N ARG A 94 -3.65 -12.89 -2.94
CA ARG A 94 -2.57 -11.97 -3.32
C ARG A 94 -2.13 -12.15 -4.77
N VAL A 95 -1.71 -11.06 -5.39
CA VAL A 95 -1.21 -11.00 -6.76
C VAL A 95 0.27 -10.66 -6.74
N ASP A 96 1.03 -11.33 -7.59
CA ASP A 96 2.45 -11.09 -7.80
C ASP A 96 2.64 -9.85 -8.69
N LEU A 97 3.36 -8.84 -8.21
CA LEU A 97 3.70 -7.61 -8.92
C LEU A 97 5.17 -7.58 -9.39
N GLY A 98 5.88 -8.71 -9.26
CA GLY A 98 7.20 -8.95 -9.81
C GLY A 98 8.37 -8.73 -8.85
N ALA A 99 9.50 -9.28 -9.27
CA ALA A 99 10.74 -9.32 -8.51
C ALA A 99 11.62 -8.07 -8.68
N GLY A 100 12.73 -8.00 -7.94
CA GLY A 100 13.78 -6.97 -8.10
C GLY A 100 13.62 -5.75 -7.20
N TRP A 101 12.62 -5.76 -6.31
CA TRP A 101 12.37 -4.67 -5.37
C TRP A 101 13.36 -4.64 -4.19
N ASN A 102 14.24 -5.64 -4.08
CA ASN A 102 15.37 -5.64 -3.13
C ASN A 102 16.38 -4.50 -3.40
N THR A 103 16.36 -3.91 -4.60
CA THR A 103 17.17 -2.74 -4.95
C THR A 103 16.66 -1.44 -4.32
N MET A 104 15.42 -1.44 -3.82
CA MET A 104 14.76 -0.27 -3.23
C MET A 104 15.09 -0.15 -1.74
N SER A 105 15.56 1.01 -1.31
CA SER A 105 15.85 1.34 0.09
C SER A 105 14.61 1.88 0.83
N ALA A 106 13.64 2.45 0.11
CA ALA A 106 12.36 2.90 0.65
C ALA A 106 11.25 2.71 -0.39
N ILE A 107 10.04 2.41 0.07
CA ILE A 107 8.84 2.23 -0.75
C ILE A 107 7.69 2.91 0.00
N THR A 108 6.96 3.80 -0.66
CA THR A 108 5.68 4.36 -0.17
C THR A 108 4.68 4.41 -1.33
N ALA A 109 3.41 4.64 -1.02
CA ALA A 109 2.34 4.76 -2.00
C ALA A 109 1.45 5.97 -1.62
N PRO A 110 1.80 7.18 -2.11
CA PRO A 110 1.14 8.42 -1.68
C PRO A 110 -0.24 8.64 -2.33
N GLY A 111 -0.68 7.74 -3.20
CA GLY A 111 -1.91 7.89 -3.99
C GLY A 111 -1.61 8.06 -5.49
N ASP A 112 -2.61 8.55 -6.23
CA ASP A 112 -2.53 8.78 -7.67
C ASP A 112 -1.64 9.99 -7.98
N MET A 113 -0.47 9.74 -8.56
CA MET A 113 0.56 10.76 -8.83
C MET A 113 0.62 11.16 -10.31
N ASN A 114 -0.12 10.46 -11.18
CA ASN A 114 -0.16 10.72 -12.61
C ASN A 114 -1.56 11.13 -13.13
N SER A 115 -2.55 11.24 -12.23
CA SER A 115 -3.94 11.59 -12.50
C SER A 115 -4.67 10.59 -13.40
N ASP A 116 -4.33 9.30 -13.32
CA ASP A 116 -4.96 8.24 -14.11
C ASP A 116 -6.10 7.49 -13.38
N GLY A 117 -6.40 7.94 -12.15
CA GLY A 117 -7.43 7.40 -11.29
C GLY A 117 -7.00 6.14 -10.52
N ARG A 118 -5.71 5.81 -10.46
CA ARG A 118 -5.18 4.69 -9.67
C ARG A 118 -4.03 5.14 -8.77
N PRO A 119 -3.95 4.63 -7.53
CA PRO A 119 -2.79 4.86 -6.69
C PRO A 119 -1.51 4.31 -7.30
N ASP A 120 -0.43 5.08 -7.16
CA ASP A 120 0.90 4.75 -7.64
C ASP A 120 1.86 4.41 -6.48
N VAL A 121 3.02 3.83 -6.82
CA VAL A 121 4.11 3.58 -5.87
C VAL A 121 5.28 4.52 -6.14
N ILE A 122 5.85 5.06 -5.07
CA ILE A 122 7.14 5.76 -5.08
C ILE A 122 8.17 4.87 -4.41
N ALA A 123 9.32 4.68 -5.07
CA ALA A 123 10.41 3.94 -4.46
C ALA A 123 11.74 4.66 -4.67
N ARG A 124 12.57 4.65 -3.62
CA ARG A 124 13.95 5.13 -3.68
C ARG A 124 14.88 3.94 -3.77
N ASP A 125 15.79 3.95 -4.72
CA ASP A 125 16.81 2.89 -4.81
C ASP A 125 17.96 3.07 -3.81
N SER A 126 18.90 2.13 -3.80
CA SER A 126 20.09 2.19 -2.93
C SER A 126 21.10 3.28 -3.30
N THR A 127 21.00 3.87 -4.50
CA THR A 127 21.87 4.98 -4.94
C THR A 127 21.28 6.35 -4.63
N GLY A 128 20.00 6.40 -4.25
CA GLY A 128 19.29 7.64 -3.92
C GLY A 128 18.54 8.25 -5.08
N GLU A 129 18.34 7.49 -6.16
CA GLU A 129 17.39 7.85 -7.22
C GLU A 129 15.97 7.58 -6.73
N LEU A 130 15.06 8.50 -7.00
CA LEU A 130 13.63 8.33 -6.74
C LEU A 130 12.90 7.96 -8.02
N TRP A 131 12.05 6.95 -7.95
CA TRP A 131 11.29 6.43 -9.07
C TRP A 131 9.80 6.46 -8.74
N LEU A 132 9.01 6.91 -9.71
CA LEU A 132 7.56 6.67 -9.75
C LEU A 132 7.30 5.39 -10.52
N TYR A 133 6.49 4.52 -9.93
CA TYR A 133 5.98 3.28 -10.49
C TYR A 133 4.49 3.44 -10.73
N PRO A 134 4.09 3.89 -11.94
CA PRO A 134 2.68 4.13 -12.20
C PRO A 134 1.94 2.80 -12.38
N ASN A 135 0.78 2.69 -11.75
CA ASN A 135 0.00 1.47 -11.74
C ASN A 135 -0.90 1.34 -12.97
N ASN A 136 -0.89 0.18 -13.63
CA ASN A 136 -1.72 -0.04 -14.82
C ASN A 136 -3.11 -0.64 -14.53
N GLY A 137 -3.43 -0.94 -13.27
CA GLY A 137 -4.73 -1.46 -12.84
C GLY A 137 -4.98 -2.94 -13.18
N THR A 138 -3.98 -3.65 -13.70
CA THR A 138 -4.10 -5.07 -14.09
C THR A 138 -3.16 -5.99 -13.30
N GLY A 139 -2.58 -5.49 -12.21
CA GLY A 139 -1.56 -6.21 -11.43
C GLY A 139 -0.17 -6.15 -12.05
N ASP A 140 0.14 -5.08 -12.80
CA ASP A 140 1.46 -4.82 -13.38
C ASP A 140 1.69 -3.30 -13.46
N TRP A 141 2.83 -2.87 -14.01
CA TRP A 141 3.30 -1.49 -14.00
C TRP A 141 3.25 -0.87 -15.40
N PHE A 142 3.02 0.44 -15.44
CA PHE A 142 3.50 1.22 -16.57
C PHE A 142 5.02 1.37 -16.50
N LYS A 143 5.61 1.96 -17.55
CA LYS A 143 7.03 2.31 -17.53
C LYS A 143 7.30 3.23 -16.34
N ARG A 144 8.19 2.81 -15.43
CA ARG A 144 8.63 3.65 -14.31
C ARG A 144 9.24 4.97 -14.81
N ILE A 145 9.03 6.02 -14.04
CA ILE A 145 9.49 7.37 -14.33
C ILE A 145 10.58 7.73 -13.33
N ASP A 146 11.68 8.26 -13.85
CA ASP A 146 12.77 8.81 -13.06
C ASP A 146 12.36 10.18 -12.50
N LEU A 147 12.36 10.33 -11.18
CA LEU A 147 12.07 11.58 -10.48
C LEU A 147 13.35 12.29 -9.98
N GLY A 148 14.53 11.71 -10.23
CA GLY A 148 15.81 12.32 -9.98
C GLY A 148 16.56 11.82 -8.76
N SER A 149 17.86 12.10 -8.78
CA SER A 149 18.84 11.74 -7.76
C SER A 149 18.80 12.62 -6.50
N GLY A 150 19.54 12.22 -5.46
CA GLY A 150 19.81 13.06 -4.29
C GLY A 150 18.93 12.78 -3.08
N TRP A 151 18.15 11.70 -3.09
CA TRP A 151 17.22 11.37 -2.00
C TRP A 151 17.87 10.62 -0.83
N ASN A 152 19.15 10.27 -0.89
CA ASN A 152 19.87 9.57 0.18
C ASN A 152 19.83 10.26 1.56
N PRO A 153 19.83 11.60 1.68
CA PRO A 153 19.75 12.25 2.99
C PRO A 153 18.40 12.05 3.69
N MET A 154 17.34 11.66 2.98
CA MET A 154 16.01 11.49 3.57
C MET A 154 15.98 10.21 4.42
N THR A 155 15.67 10.32 5.71
CA THR A 155 15.58 9.15 6.59
C THR A 155 14.21 8.48 6.55
N ALA A 156 13.20 9.16 6.00
CA ALA A 156 11.85 8.64 5.77
C ALA A 156 11.25 9.29 4.52
N ILE A 157 10.40 8.52 3.82
CA ILE A 157 9.52 8.96 2.74
C ILE A 157 8.17 8.38 3.09
N LEU A 158 7.17 9.24 3.28
CA LEU A 158 5.82 8.88 3.73
C LEU A 158 4.84 9.30 2.65
#